data_AF-A0A1Y0KRS7-F1
#
_entry.id   AF-A0A1Y0KRS7-F1
#
_cell.length_a   1.000
_cell.length_b   1.000
_cell.length_c   1.000
_cell.angle_alpha   90.00
_cell.angle_beta   90.00
_cell.angle_gamma   90.00
#
_symmetry.space_group_name_H-M   'P 1'
#
loop_
_entity.id
_entity.type
_entity.pdbx_description
1 polymer ?
#
loop_
_entity_poly.entity_id
_entity_poly.type
_entity_poly.pdbx_seq_one_letter_code
_entity_poly.pdbx_strand_id
1 'polypeptide(L)'
;MLLRGLTWLVLFQIVGVVINHALLPALPGAIIGLLLLLVFLLVRGRVDEPLNTAANTLLQYLPLLLLVPATGIMTSSHELLENLMPIAGALVLSLLITVPFCGWLMQTLARRVERRSADNS
;
A
#
# COMPACT_ATOMS: atom_id res chain seq x y z
N MET A 1 4.46 -20.43 -13.97
CA MET A 1 3.17 -19.89 -13.47
C MET A 1 3.40 -18.77 -12.46
N LEU A 2 4.23 -18.93 -11.42
CA LEU A 2 4.65 -17.83 -10.52
C LEU A 2 5.58 -16.78 -11.15
N LEU A 3 6.54 -17.24 -11.97
CA LEU A 3 7.54 -16.37 -12.60
C LEU A 3 6.92 -15.27 -13.45
N ARG A 4 5.85 -15.54 -14.21
CA ARG A 4 5.15 -14.52 -15.02
C ARG A 4 4.53 -13.42 -14.17
N GLY A 5 3.96 -13.75 -13.00
CA GLY A 5 3.40 -12.77 -12.07
C GLY A 5 4.49 -11.91 -11.43
N LEU A 6 5.59 -12.54 -11.02
CA LEU A 6 6.74 -11.85 -10.45
C LEU A 6 7.43 -10.96 -11.49
N THR A 7 7.60 -11.40 -12.74
CA THR A 7 8.16 -10.56 -13.82
C THR A 7 7.29 -9.35 -14.08
N TRP A 8 5.95 -9.49 -14.06
CA TRP A 8 5.05 -8.33 -14.19
C TRP A 8 5.16 -7.38 -13.00
N LEU A 9 5.20 -7.89 -11.76
CA LEU A 9 5.42 -7.09 -10.56
C LEU A 9 6.75 -6.32 -10.64
N VAL A 10 7.84 -7.00 -11.00
CA VAL A 10 9.18 -6.40 -11.12
C VAL A 10 9.24 -5.41 -12.29
N LEU A 11 8.57 -5.67 -13.40
CA LEU A 11 8.54 -4.75 -14.54
C LEU A 11 7.84 -3.44 -14.16
N PHE A 12 6.66 -3.52 -13.52
CA PHE A 12 5.98 -2.33 -13.00
C PHE A 12 6.77 -1.65 -11.88
N GLN A 13 7.46 -2.41 -11.04
CA GLN A 13 8.37 -1.88 -10.02
C GLN A 13 9.49 -1.05 -10.66
N ILE A 14 10.15 -1.56 -11.70
CA ILE A 14 11.21 -0.86 -12.42
C ILE A 14 10.66 0.42 -13.07
N VAL A 15 9.50 0.35 -13.72
CA VAL A 15 8.83 1.53 -14.29
C VAL A 15 8.52 2.56 -13.19
N GLY A 16 8.03 2.12 -12.03
CA GLY A 16 7.76 2.97 -10.88
C GLY A 16 9.03 3.63 -10.32
N VAL A 17 10.16 2.93 -10.29
CA VAL A 17 11.47 3.47 -9.89
C VAL A 17 12.00 4.49 -10.90
N VAL A 18 11.82 4.27 -12.19
CA VAL A 18 12.21 5.25 -13.23
C VAL A 18 11.38 6.52 -13.09
N ILE A 19 10.06 6.39 -12.86
CA ILE A 19 9.16 7.54 -12.65
C ILE A 19 9.49 8.25 -11.33
N ASN A 20 9.82 7.50 -10.29
CA ASN A 20 10.21 8.03 -8.99
C ASN A 20 11.37 9.03 -9.11
N HIS A 21 12.42 8.64 -9.83
CA HIS A 21 13.60 9.47 -10.06
C HIS A 21 13.29 10.76 -10.85
N ALA A 22 12.22 10.76 -11.66
CA ALA A 22 11.85 11.89 -12.50
C ALA A 22 10.85 12.87 -11.85
N LEU A 23 9.92 12.38 -11.02
CA LEU A 23 8.77 13.19 -10.57
C LEU A 23 8.60 13.33 -9.05
N LEU A 24 8.98 12.33 -8.25
CA LEU A 24 8.57 12.24 -6.84
C LEU A 24 9.64 11.54 -5.97
N PRO A 25 10.83 12.13 -5.75
CA PRO A 25 11.95 11.48 -5.06
C PRO A 25 11.67 11.10 -3.59
N ALA A 26 10.65 11.68 -2.97
CA ALA A 26 10.28 11.40 -1.58
C ALA A 26 9.53 10.06 -1.39
N LEU A 27 8.97 9.47 -2.45
CA LEU A 27 8.21 8.23 -2.36
C LEU A 27 9.10 7.03 -2.73
N PRO A 28 8.94 5.85 -2.12
CA PRO A 28 9.58 4.64 -2.63
C PRO A 28 9.03 4.30 -4.03
N GLY A 29 9.92 4.01 -4.98
CA GLY A 29 9.52 3.58 -6.33
C GLY A 29 8.59 2.36 -6.35
N ALA A 30 8.58 1.58 -5.26
CA ALA A 30 7.63 0.47 -5.07
C ALA A 30 6.18 0.89 -4.96
N ILE A 31 5.90 1.98 -4.26
CA ILE A 31 4.54 2.49 -4.10
C ILE A 31 4.01 2.99 -5.44
N ILE A 32 4.87 3.66 -6.21
CA ILE A 32 4.53 4.17 -7.55
C ILE A 32 4.26 3.01 -8.51
N GLY A 33 5.11 1.98 -8.52
CA GLY A 33 4.91 0.78 -9.34
C GLY A 33 3.61 0.06 -9.01
N LEU A 34 3.26 -0.04 -7.71
CA LEU A 34 2.00 -0.62 -7.24
C LEU A 34 0.78 0.19 -7.72
N LEU A 35 0.81 1.51 -7.61
CA LEU A 35 -0.28 2.37 -8.08
C LEU A 35 -0.47 2.28 -9.60
N LEU A 36 0.63 2.22 -10.35
CA LEU A 36 0.59 2.09 -11.81
C LEU A 36 0.00 0.73 -12.21
N LEU A 37 0.41 -0.33 -11.51
CA LEU A 37 -0.17 -1.67 -11.67
C LEU A 37 -1.66 -1.66 -11.33
N LEU A 38 -2.08 -0.99 -10.25
CA LEU A 38 -3.48 -0.87 -9.85
C LEU A 38 -4.31 -0.18 -10.93
N VAL A 39 -3.83 0.94 -11.48
CA VAL A 39 -4.50 1.66 -12.59
C VAL A 39 -4.60 0.78 -13.82
N PHE A 40 -3.52 0.07 -14.18
CA PHE A 40 -3.52 -0.87 -15.28
C PHE A 40 -4.54 -2.00 -15.08
N LEU A 41 -4.64 -2.54 -13.86
CA LEU A 41 -5.58 -3.61 -13.52
C LEU A 41 -7.04 -3.12 -13.52
N LEU A 42 -7.28 -1.90 -13.08
CA LEU A 42 -8.58 -1.22 -13.15
C LEU A 42 -9.05 -1.06 -14.60
N VAL A 43 -8.16 -0.64 -15.50
CA VAL A 43 -8.46 -0.51 -16.95
C VAL A 43 -8.69 -1.88 -17.59
N ARG A 44 -7.93 -2.89 -17.17
CA ARG A 44 -7.99 -4.25 -17.74
C ARG A 44 -9.16 -5.08 -17.19
N GLY A 45 -9.67 -4.75 -16.00
CA GLY A 45 -10.85 -5.35 -15.37
C GLY A 45 -10.68 -6.80 -14.88
N ARG A 46 -9.46 -7.34 -14.86
CA ARG A 46 -9.18 -8.74 -14.48
C ARG A 46 -7.82 -8.84 -13.79
N VAL A 47 -7.80 -9.57 -12.69
CA VAL A 47 -6.57 -9.90 -11.95
C VAL A 47 -6.06 -11.23 -12.49
N ASP A 48 -4.87 -11.25 -13.06
CA ASP A 48 -4.28 -12.50 -13.54
C ASP A 48 -3.96 -13.40 -12.32
N GLU A 49 -4.44 -14.66 -12.33
CA GLU A 49 -4.15 -15.69 -11.33
C GLU A 49 -2.65 -15.79 -10.91
N PRO A 50 -1.67 -15.73 -11.83
CA PRO A 50 -0.25 -15.75 -11.46
C PRO A 50 0.22 -14.49 -10.69
N LEU A 51 -0.44 -13.35 -10.87
CA LEU A 51 -0.15 -12.13 -10.12
C LEU A 51 -0.63 -12.28 -8.67
N ASN A 52 -1.81 -12.86 -8.48
CA ASN A 52 -2.36 -13.14 -7.16
C ASN A 52 -1.46 -14.11 -6.38
N THR A 53 -0.98 -15.19 -7.02
CA THR A 53 -0.07 -16.14 -6.35
C THR A 53 1.26 -15.48 -5.96
N ALA A 54 1.85 -14.67 -6.84
CA ALA A 54 3.10 -13.97 -6.55
C ALA A 54 2.95 -12.95 -5.40
N ALA A 55 1.85 -12.20 -5.38
CA ALA A 55 1.54 -11.28 -4.29
C ALA A 55 1.36 -12.01 -2.96
N ASN A 56 0.66 -13.14 -2.94
CA ASN A 56 0.41 -13.91 -1.73
C ASN A 56 1.69 -14.50 -1.12
N THR A 57 2.62 -14.97 -1.96
CA THR A 57 3.96 -15.38 -1.52
C THR A 57 4.74 -14.22 -0.91
N LEU A 58 4.68 -13.03 -1.51
CA LEU A 58 5.39 -11.85 -1.02
C LEU A 58 4.81 -11.33 0.31
N LEU A 59 3.49 -11.39 0.46
CA LEU A 59 2.78 -11.08 1.72
C LEU A 59 3.19 -12.03 2.85
N GLN A 60 3.54 -13.28 2.54
CA GLN A 60 4.07 -14.21 3.53
C GLN A 60 5.45 -13.76 4.08
N TYR A 61 6.21 -13.02 3.28
CA TYR A 61 7.48 -12.40 3.68
C TYR A 61 7.33 -10.92 4.11
N LEU A 62 6.10 -10.44 4.29
CA LEU A 62 5.81 -9.08 4.76
C LEU A 62 6.56 -8.71 6.06
N PRO A 63 6.74 -9.61 7.06
CA PRO A 63 7.56 -9.31 8.23
C PRO A 63 9.00 -8.91 7.88
N LEU A 64 9.62 -9.58 6.90
CA LEU A 64 10.96 -9.24 6.41
C LEU A 64 10.96 -7.93 5.61
N LEU A 65 9.91 -7.67 4.83
CA LEU A 65 9.77 -6.43 4.07
C LEU A 65 9.56 -5.20 4.97
N LEU A 66 8.86 -5.35 6.09
CA LEU A 66 8.65 -4.29 7.07
C LEU A 66 9.86 -4.06 7.98
N LEU A 67 10.74 -5.06 8.09
CA LEU A 67 11.96 -4.94 8.89
C LEU A 67 12.88 -3.84 8.38
N VAL A 68 13.09 -3.74 7.06
CA VAL A 68 13.98 -2.72 6.47
C VAL A 68 13.51 -1.29 6.79
N PRO A 69 12.23 -0.91 6.54
CA PRO A 69 11.69 0.36 7.01
C PRO A 69 11.81 0.55 8.52
N ALA A 70 11.49 -0.47 9.32
CA ALA A 70 11.54 -0.39 10.78
C ALA A 70 12.97 -0.12 11.31
N THR A 71 13.99 -0.74 10.69
CA THR A 71 15.39 -0.52 11.07
C THR A 71 15.86 0.90 10.78
N GLY A 72 15.32 1.58 9.76
CA GLY A 72 15.63 3.00 9.50
C GLY A 72 15.10 3.96 10.58
N ILE A 73 14.08 3.56 11.33
CA ILE A 73 13.57 4.35 12.47
C ILE A 73 14.47 4.15 13.69
N MET A 74 15.03 2.94 13.87
CA MET A 74 15.91 2.59 14.98
C MET A 74 17.27 3.29 14.93
N THR A 75 17.76 3.69 13.76
CA THR A 75 19.03 4.42 13.62
C THR A 75 18.99 5.83 14.23
N SER A 76 17.80 6.43 14.36
CA SER A 76 17.57 7.71 15.05
C SER A 76 17.00 7.51 16.46
N SER A 77 17.36 6.40 17.12
CA SER A 77 16.79 5.98 18.41
C SER A 77 16.97 7.00 19.55
N HIS A 78 18.05 7.79 19.55
CA HIS A 78 18.31 8.75 20.62
C HIS A 78 17.32 9.92 20.61
N GLU A 79 17.02 10.50 19.44
CA GLU A 79 16.04 11.59 19.31
C GLU A 79 14.60 11.10 19.53
N LEU A 80 14.34 9.83 19.20
CA LEU A 80 13.05 9.19 19.41
C LEU A 80 12.72 9.05 20.90
N LEU A 81 13.71 8.70 21.73
CA LEU A 81 13.56 8.52 23.18
C LEU A 81 13.29 9.84 23.91
N GLU A 82 13.88 10.95 23.47
CA GLU A 82 13.63 12.27 24.06
C GLU A 82 12.24 12.84 23.70
N ASN A 83 11.68 12.44 22.55
CA ASN A 83 10.41 12.96 22.02
C ASN A 83 9.25 11.95 22.05
N LEU A 84 9.34 10.90 22.88
CA LEU A 84 8.30 9.87 22.96
C LEU A 84 6.92 10.43 23.27
N MET A 85 6.83 11.46 24.11
CA MET A 85 5.55 12.06 24.51
C MET A 85 4.84 12.76 23.33
N PRO A 86 5.50 13.66 22.56
CA PRO A 86 4.96 14.17 21.29
C PRO A 86 4.59 13.08 20.29
N ILE A 87 5.44 12.06 20.12
CA ILE A 87 5.23 10.97 19.15
C ILE A 87 4.01 10.15 19.53
N ALA A 88 3.87 9.77 20.81
CA ALA A 88 2.70 9.07 21.31
C ALA A 88 1.42 9.89 21.13
N GLY A 89 1.48 11.19 21.40
CA GLY A 89 0.37 12.12 21.14
C GLY A 89 -0.04 12.13 19.66
N ALA A 90 0.93 12.26 18.75
CA ALA A 90 0.69 12.22 17.30
C ALA A 90 0.15 10.86 16.82
N LEU A 91 0.64 9.75 17.37
CA LEU A 91 0.15 8.40 17.09
C LEU A 91 -1.30 8.21 17.53
N VAL A 92 -1.62 8.58 18.78
CA VAL A 92 -2.98 8.46 19.31
C VAL A 92 -3.94 9.36 18.55
N LEU A 93 -3.53 10.60 18.25
CA LEU A 93 -4.36 11.56 17.54
C LEU A 93 -4.57 11.14 16.08
N SER A 94 -3.53 10.64 15.40
CA SER A 94 -3.67 10.09 14.04
C SER A 94 -4.58 8.86 14.03
N LEU A 95 -4.44 7.95 15.00
CA LEU A 95 -5.32 6.78 15.13
C LEU A 95 -6.78 7.18 15.38
N LEU A 96 -7.03 8.10 16.31
CA LEU A 96 -8.37 8.61 16.62
C LEU A 96 -9.04 9.28 15.42
N ILE A 97 -8.27 9.85 14.48
CA ILE A 97 -8.81 10.43 13.24
C ILE A 97 -8.99 9.35 12.17
N THR A 98 -7.97 8.50 11.95
CA THR A 98 -7.97 7.50 10.87
C THR A 98 -9.03 6.42 11.08
N VAL A 99 -9.24 5.92 12.30
CA VAL A 99 -10.21 4.85 12.58
C VAL A 99 -11.66 5.25 12.21
N PRO A 100 -12.23 6.35 12.73
CA PRO A 100 -13.57 6.77 12.35
C PRO A 100 -13.64 7.18 10.89
N PHE A 101 -12.57 7.76 10.32
CA PHE A 101 -12.52 8.08 8.89
C PHE A 101 -12.62 6.82 8.02
N CYS A 102 -11.86 5.77 8.33
CA CYS A 102 -11.94 4.48 7.66
C CYS A 102 -13.33 3.85 7.82
N GLY A 103 -13.91 3.90 9.03
CA GLY A 103 -15.27 3.41 9.28
C GLY A 103 -16.31 4.16 8.43
N TRP A 104 -16.23 5.48 8.39
CA TRP A 104 -17.11 6.33 7.57
C TRP A 104 -16.93 6.07 6.08
N LEU A 105 -15.69 5.91 5.61
CA LEU A 105 -15.38 5.61 4.22
C LEU A 105 -15.95 4.24 3.82
N MET A 106 -15.75 3.22 4.66
CA MET A 106 -16.27 1.88 4.43
C MET A 106 -17.80 1.86 4.41
N GLN A 107 -18.45 2.60 5.33
CA GLN A 107 -19.91 2.72 5.36
C GLN A 107 -20.46 3.48 4.15
N THR A 108 -19.73 4.47 3.64
CA THR A 108 -20.10 5.22 2.42
C THR A 108 -20.00 4.33 1.18
N LEU A 109 -18.92 3.55 1.08
CA LEU A 109 -18.73 2.60 -0.03
C LEU A 109 -19.75 1.46 0.02
N ALA A 110 -20.02 0.89 1.20
CA ALA A 110 -21.03 -0.15 1.38
C ALA A 110 -22.42 0.32 0.93
N ARG A 111 -22.83 1.53 1.32
CA ARG A 111 -24.09 2.14 0.88
C ARG A 111 -24.16 2.38 -0.63
N ARG A 112 -23.04 2.67 -1.30
CA ARG A 112 -22.99 2.80 -2.77
C ARG A 112 -23.13 1.46 -3.48
N VAL A 113 -22.52 0.41 -2.94
CA VAL A 113 -22.62 -0.95 -3.48
C VAL A 113 -24.06 -1.46 -3.36
N GLU A 114 -24.69 -1.28 -2.20
CA GLU A 114 -26.06 -1.75 -1.95
C GLU A 114 -27.10 -1.05 -2.84
N ARG A 115 -26.93 0.26 -3.09
CA ARG A 115 -27.76 0.99 -4.07
C ARG A 115 -27.62 0.47 -5.50
N ARG A 116 -26.45 -0.04 -5.88
CA ARG A 116 -26.20 -0.57 -7.22
C ARG A 116 -26.75 -1.99 -7.42
N SER A 117 -26.85 -2.77 -6.35
CA SER A 117 -27.51 -4.08 -6.37
C SER A 117 -29.03 -3.94 -6.47
N ALA A 118 -29.62 -2.90 -5.87
CA ALA A 118 -31.06 -2.63 -5.94
C ALA A 118 -31.54 -2.06 -7.29
N ASP A 119 -30.65 -1.44 -8.08
CA ASP A 119 -30.94 -0.91 -9.43
C ASP A 119 -30.81 -1.98 -10.54
N ASN A 120 -30.15 -3.10 -10.25
CA ASN A 120 -29.94 -4.22 -11.18
C ASN A 120 -30.89 -5.41 -10.91
N SER A 121 -31.99 -5.18 -10.19
CA SER A 121 -33.10 -6.14 -9.94
C SER A 121 -34.41 -5.55 -10.46
#